data_AF-E9BMB7-F1
#
_entry.id   AF-E9BMB7-F1
#
_cell.length_a   1.000
_cell.length_b   1.000
_cell.length_c   1.000
_cell.angle_alpha   90.00
_cell.angle_beta   90.00
_cell.angle_gamma   90.00
#
_symmetry.space_group_name_H-M   'P 1'
#
loop_
_entity.id
_entity.type
_entity.pdbx_description
1 polymer ?
#
loop_
_entity_poly.entity_id
_entity_poly.type
_entity_poly.pdbx_seq_one_letter_code
_entity_poly.pdbx_strand_id
1 'polypeptide(L)'
;MKAIKAAREREIEANIALREREIAALEQEKTELQSFMTRANPKMREDPLLASFPVLNYCGRKPRQTIQNVSVEQYGNIMVQLEIAKKAIDAQNHKDRVEVQELSRLIREQEKQQKTLTQKARRLGEDAGIDIKYFTERRRGGMMKMQDYKTEVSVAELEARTRLVDHEVKVARLLAEKKGAAILALTKLVEKRRSTIDDIDSLYNEIRIVDRDTTVASEELARVNADIQDADAWLEARPNPADSVARKVIEEDSATLREEKEQTVNEQRVPQERVIKAQDYRIAQLEKRAKIVEKAIKNNGLSREVDKIVAHGWSQREVEVPEDQEELYDIEKIIPAQEKVHPGIYNLLLTEKEKTARIVSILTITAKEKEELIAALTTRLEKLAAECTAAIQELDNYASGMVFSEEQQRVQALKWVREQRRRCAKLFYQKSLLESALEEDG
;
A
#
# COMPACT_ATOMS: atom_id res chain seq x y z
N MET A 1 79.42 -34.74 22.11
CA MET A 1 79.22 -33.34 22.60
C MET A 1 79.64 -32.25 21.60
N LYS A 2 80.72 -32.39 20.80
CA LYS A 2 81.12 -31.36 19.82
C LYS A 2 80.18 -31.21 18.61
N ALA A 3 79.59 -32.29 18.11
CA ALA A 3 78.69 -32.25 16.94
C ALA A 3 77.35 -31.54 17.20
N ILE A 4 76.84 -31.57 18.44
CA ILE A 4 75.56 -30.94 18.81
C ILE A 4 75.72 -29.41 18.94
N LYS A 5 76.91 -28.93 19.37
CA LYS A 5 77.20 -27.48 19.41
C LYS A 5 77.30 -26.88 18.01
N ALA A 6 78.03 -27.55 17.10
CA ALA A 6 78.17 -27.09 15.71
C ALA A 6 76.82 -27.08 14.94
N ALA A 7 75.91 -28.00 15.26
CA ALA A 7 74.57 -28.00 14.67
C ALA A 7 73.71 -26.82 15.19
N ARG A 8 73.78 -26.52 16.49
CA ARG A 8 73.09 -25.36 17.09
C ARG A 8 73.63 -24.02 16.60
N GLU A 9 74.93 -23.91 16.40
CA GLU A 9 75.55 -22.68 15.86
C GLU A 9 75.07 -22.42 14.42
N ARG A 10 75.00 -23.46 13.57
CA ARG A 10 74.43 -23.32 12.20
C ARG A 10 72.94 -22.97 12.19
N GLU A 11 72.17 -23.47 13.16
CA GLU A 11 70.74 -23.15 13.28
C GLU A 11 70.52 -21.69 13.72
N ILE A 12 71.39 -21.17 14.59
CA ILE A 12 71.38 -19.76 15.00
C ILE A 12 71.81 -18.87 13.83
N GLU A 13 72.87 -19.23 13.10
CA GLU A 13 73.31 -18.49 11.91
C GLU A 13 72.23 -18.47 10.82
N ALA A 14 71.52 -19.58 10.59
CA ALA A 14 70.41 -19.62 9.64
C ALA A 14 69.23 -18.73 10.07
N ASN A 15 68.92 -18.68 11.37
CA ASN A 15 67.88 -17.79 11.90
C ASN A 15 68.26 -16.30 11.83
N ILE A 16 69.53 -15.97 12.08
CA ILE A 16 70.04 -14.60 11.92
C ILE A 16 69.95 -14.20 10.45
N ALA A 17 70.38 -15.05 9.52
CA ALA A 17 70.28 -14.76 8.09
C ALA A 17 68.83 -14.59 7.59
N LEU A 18 67.88 -15.34 8.15
CA LEU A 18 66.45 -15.17 7.87
C LEU A 18 65.93 -13.82 8.39
N ARG A 19 66.28 -13.45 9.62
CA ARG A 19 65.91 -12.17 10.23
C ARG A 19 66.51 -10.98 9.48
N GLU A 20 67.76 -11.09 9.03
CA GLU A 20 68.42 -10.05 8.23
C GLU A 20 67.76 -9.86 6.86
N ARG A 21 67.33 -10.94 6.20
CA ARG A 21 66.56 -10.85 4.95
C ARG A 21 65.18 -10.21 5.15
N GLU A 22 64.52 -10.54 6.26
CA GLU A 22 63.22 -9.97 6.60
C GLU A 22 63.34 -8.46 6.89
N ILE A 23 64.38 -8.07 7.63
CA ILE A 23 64.70 -6.65 7.87
C ILE A 23 64.98 -5.93 6.54
N ALA A 24 65.80 -6.51 5.66
CA ALA A 24 66.10 -5.90 4.36
C ALA A 24 64.85 -5.76 3.47
N ALA A 25 63.95 -6.74 3.48
CA ALA A 25 62.69 -6.67 2.74
C ALA A 25 61.76 -5.57 3.29
N LEU A 26 61.65 -5.46 4.62
CA LEU A 26 60.86 -4.41 5.27
C LEU A 26 61.47 -3.02 5.07
N GLU A 27 62.79 -2.89 5.04
CA GLU A 27 63.46 -1.63 4.71
C GLU A 27 63.21 -1.24 3.26
N GLN A 28 63.21 -2.19 2.33
CA GLN A 28 62.88 -1.95 0.93
C GLN A 28 61.43 -1.49 0.78
N GLU A 29 60.48 -2.18 1.42
CA GLU A 29 59.06 -1.80 1.44
C GLU A 29 58.85 -0.40 2.04
N LYS A 30 59.56 -0.07 3.12
CA LYS A 30 59.55 1.29 3.71
C LYS A 30 60.06 2.34 2.72
N THR A 31 61.15 2.06 1.99
CA THR A 31 61.68 3.00 0.99
C THR A 31 60.72 3.17 -0.20
N GLU A 32 60.06 2.10 -0.63
CA GLU A 32 59.06 2.14 -1.69
C GLU A 32 57.84 2.98 -1.27
N LEU A 33 57.32 2.76 -0.05
CA LEU A 33 56.23 3.56 0.51
C LEU A 33 56.61 5.04 0.68
N GLN A 34 57.82 5.35 1.15
CA GLN A 34 58.32 6.73 1.23
C GLN A 34 58.45 7.40 -0.15
N SER A 35 58.89 6.64 -1.17
CA SER A 35 58.95 7.13 -2.55
C SER A 35 57.56 7.38 -3.15
N PHE A 36 56.57 6.57 -2.75
CA PHE A 36 55.18 6.73 -3.17
C PHE A 36 54.56 7.98 -2.55
N MET A 37 54.82 8.25 -1.26
CA MET A 37 54.34 9.47 -0.59
C MET A 37 54.96 10.75 -1.15
N THR A 38 56.23 10.72 -1.59
CA THR A 38 56.88 11.91 -2.18
C THR A 38 56.42 12.20 -3.61
N ARG A 39 55.94 11.20 -4.36
CA ARG A 39 55.31 11.37 -5.68
C ARG A 39 53.86 11.84 -5.61
N ALA A 40 53.16 11.60 -4.50
CA ALA A 40 51.75 11.93 -4.29
C ALA A 40 51.51 13.35 -3.72
N ASN A 41 52.26 14.37 -4.16
CA ASN A 41 52.04 15.76 -3.76
C ASN A 41 51.30 16.57 -4.83
N PRO A 42 49.97 16.80 -4.70
CA PRO A 42 49.30 17.85 -5.45
C PRO A 42 49.58 19.22 -4.81
N LYS A 43 50.17 20.11 -5.61
CA LYS A 43 50.24 21.59 -5.53
C LYS A 43 49.86 22.26 -4.19
N MET A 44 50.89 22.80 -3.54
CA MET A 44 50.92 24.01 -2.68
C MET A 44 49.58 24.53 -2.14
N ARG A 45 49.28 24.22 -0.87
CA ARG A 45 48.41 25.03 0.00
C ARG A 45 49.29 25.94 0.86
N GLU A 46 48.95 27.23 0.89
CA GLU A 46 49.76 28.35 1.39
C GLU A 46 50.03 28.40 2.91
N ASP A 47 49.75 27.33 3.68
CA ASP A 47 50.02 27.31 5.12
C ASP A 47 50.59 25.95 5.56
N PRO A 48 51.88 25.85 5.94
CA PRO A 48 52.53 24.58 6.31
C PRO A 48 51.83 23.85 7.47
N LEU A 49 51.22 24.60 8.39
CA LEU A 49 50.47 24.08 9.53
C LEU A 49 49.10 23.51 9.14
N LEU A 50 48.44 24.09 8.12
CA LEU A 50 47.16 23.57 7.63
C LEU A 50 47.33 22.36 6.71
N ALA A 51 48.49 22.24 6.06
CA ALA A 51 48.86 21.05 5.31
C ALA A 51 49.15 19.85 6.24
N SER A 52 49.80 20.10 7.37
CA SER A 52 50.11 19.07 8.37
C SER A 52 48.92 18.71 9.26
N PHE A 53 48.00 19.65 9.53
CA PHE A 53 46.82 19.42 10.37
C PHE A 53 45.52 19.92 9.71
N PRO A 54 44.92 19.13 8.79
CA PRO A 54 43.67 19.49 8.12
C PRO A 54 42.49 19.71 9.09
N VAL A 55 42.54 19.10 10.28
CA VAL A 55 41.54 19.22 11.36
C VAL A 55 41.28 20.67 11.75
N LEU A 56 42.30 21.53 11.70
CA LEU A 56 42.18 22.95 12.07
C LEU A 56 41.26 23.75 11.13
N ASN A 57 40.97 23.25 9.93
CA ASN A 57 39.98 23.87 9.05
C ASN A 57 38.54 23.65 9.53
N TYR A 58 38.30 22.58 10.30
CA TYR A 58 36.96 22.14 10.72
C TYR A 58 36.70 22.36 12.22
N CYS A 59 37.74 22.46 13.04
CA CYS A 59 37.64 22.58 14.49
C CYS A 59 38.41 23.81 15.01
N GLY A 60 37.76 24.64 15.84
CA GLY A 60 38.36 25.83 16.46
C GLY A 60 37.37 26.96 16.71
N ARG A 61 37.82 28.10 17.25
CA ARG A 61 36.97 29.28 17.53
C ARG A 61 36.39 29.94 16.27
N LYS A 62 36.99 29.69 15.09
CA LYS A 62 36.53 30.17 13.78
C LYS A 62 36.82 29.11 12.70
N PRO A 63 35.96 28.07 12.56
CA PRO A 63 36.17 27.06 11.54
C PRO A 63 36.00 27.68 10.14
N ARG A 64 36.91 27.32 9.22
CA ARG A 64 36.86 27.79 7.82
C ARG A 64 35.89 26.95 6.97
N GLN A 65 35.60 25.72 7.39
CA GLN A 65 34.70 24.80 6.71
C GLN A 65 33.81 24.06 7.72
N THR A 66 32.60 23.71 7.32
CA THR A 66 31.68 22.88 8.11
C THR A 66 32.09 21.41 8.07
N ILE A 67 31.97 20.72 9.21
CA ILE A 67 32.34 19.29 9.37
C ILE A 67 31.55 18.39 8.40
N GLN A 68 30.35 18.79 7.99
CA GLN A 68 29.51 18.07 7.02
C GLN A 68 30.13 17.97 5.62
N ASN A 69 31.10 18.82 5.29
CA ASN A 69 31.74 18.88 3.97
C ASN A 69 33.04 18.07 3.90
N VAL A 70 33.37 17.28 4.92
CA VAL A 70 34.55 16.40 4.94
C VAL A 70 34.30 15.19 4.04
N SER A 71 35.23 14.90 3.14
CA SER A 71 35.16 13.69 2.29
C SER A 71 35.44 12.43 3.13
N VAL A 72 34.77 11.31 2.80
CA VAL A 72 34.88 10.02 3.54
C VAL A 72 36.35 9.58 3.71
N GLU A 73 37.18 9.83 2.70
CA GLU A 73 38.62 9.50 2.71
C GLU A 73 39.43 10.35 3.71
N GLN A 74 38.97 11.56 4.05
CA GLN A 74 39.65 12.46 4.98
C GLN A 74 39.22 12.27 6.43
N TYR A 75 38.09 11.59 6.69
CA TYR A 75 37.63 11.30 8.05
C TYR A 75 38.64 10.44 8.83
N GLY A 76 39.23 9.42 8.20
CA GLY A 76 40.23 8.57 8.84
C GLY A 76 41.44 9.36 9.34
N ASN A 77 41.97 10.25 8.50
CA ASN A 77 43.11 11.10 8.86
C ASN A 77 42.76 12.12 9.96
N ILE A 78 41.56 12.71 9.90
CA ILE A 78 41.07 13.64 10.93
C ILE A 78 40.91 12.93 12.27
N MET A 79 40.36 11.71 12.28
CA MET A 79 40.19 10.90 13.50
C MET A 79 41.52 10.52 14.13
N VAL A 80 42.50 10.08 13.33
CA VAL A 80 43.85 9.77 13.81
C VAL A 80 44.52 11.00 14.42
N GLN A 81 44.37 12.17 13.80
CA GLN A 81 44.92 13.41 14.34
C GLN A 81 44.24 13.86 15.65
N LEU A 82 42.91 13.69 15.75
CA LEU A 82 42.19 13.95 17.00
C LEU A 82 42.60 12.97 18.10
N GLU A 83 42.87 11.71 17.77
CA GLU A 83 43.35 10.71 18.72
C GLU A 83 44.77 11.03 19.22
N ILE A 84 45.67 11.46 18.33
CA ILE A 84 47.01 11.94 18.71
C ILE A 84 46.91 13.15 19.62
N ALA A 85 46.05 14.12 19.29
CA ALA A 85 45.83 15.31 20.10
C ALA A 85 45.26 14.95 21.48
N LYS A 86 44.30 14.02 21.54
CA LYS A 86 43.76 13.49 22.80
C LYS A 86 44.87 12.87 23.65
N LYS A 87 45.69 11.98 23.08
CA LYS A 87 46.82 11.35 23.80
C LYS A 87 47.83 12.38 24.31
N ALA A 88 48.11 13.43 23.54
CA ALA A 88 49.00 14.51 23.97
C ALA A 88 48.41 15.33 25.13
N ILE A 89 47.11 15.65 25.08
CA ILE A 89 46.39 16.35 26.16
C ILE A 89 46.36 15.48 27.42
N ASP A 90 46.06 14.19 27.29
CA ASP A 90 46.02 13.26 28.41
C ASP A 90 47.41 13.11 29.07
N ALA A 91 48.47 13.06 28.26
CA ALA A 91 49.85 13.05 28.75
C ALA A 91 50.22 14.36 29.49
N GLN A 92 49.79 15.52 28.97
CA GLN A 92 50.02 16.80 29.63
C GLN A 92 49.23 16.91 30.94
N ASN A 93 47.96 16.54 30.94
CA ASN A 93 47.12 16.50 32.15
C ASN A 93 47.70 15.57 33.21
N HIS A 94 48.30 14.45 32.81
CA HIS A 94 49.00 13.56 33.74
C HIS A 94 50.23 14.22 34.36
N LYS A 95 51.06 14.91 33.56
CA LYS A 95 52.20 15.68 34.08
C LYS A 95 51.76 16.77 35.04
N ASP A 96 50.75 17.55 34.67
CA ASP A 96 50.22 18.63 35.51
C ASP A 96 49.68 18.08 36.84
N ARG A 97 49.03 16.91 36.83
CA ARG A 97 48.58 16.23 38.06
C ARG A 97 49.75 15.83 38.96
N VAL A 98 50.84 15.32 38.39
CA VAL A 98 52.04 14.96 39.15
C VAL A 98 52.68 16.21 39.76
N GLU A 99 52.84 17.28 38.99
CA GLU A 99 53.36 18.57 39.49
C GLU A 99 52.50 19.15 40.62
N VAL A 100 51.17 19.12 40.48
CA VAL A 100 50.25 19.58 41.53
C VAL A 100 50.38 18.76 42.80
N GLN A 101 50.58 17.44 42.69
CA GLN A 101 50.82 16.57 43.86
C GLN A 101 52.17 16.88 44.53
N GLU A 102 53.22 17.12 43.76
CA GLU A 102 54.53 17.52 44.29
C GLU A 102 54.47 18.88 45.00
N LEU A 103 53.83 19.87 44.39
CA LEU A 103 53.62 21.19 45.00
C LEU A 103 52.80 21.07 46.29
N SER A 104 51.75 20.26 46.29
CA SER A 104 50.93 20.00 47.48
C SER A 104 51.74 19.34 48.61
N ARG A 105 52.66 18.43 48.25
CA ARG A 105 53.58 17.81 49.20
C ARG A 105 54.57 18.85 49.77
N LEU A 106 55.15 19.70 48.93
CA LEU A 106 56.06 20.77 49.37
C LEU A 106 55.36 21.76 50.32
N ILE A 107 54.11 22.12 50.04
CA ILE A 107 53.30 22.96 50.93
C ILE A 107 53.14 22.30 52.30
N ARG A 108 52.80 21.01 52.36
CA ARG A 108 52.68 20.27 53.63
C ARG A 108 54.00 20.19 54.39
N GLU A 109 55.12 20.01 53.68
CA GLU A 109 56.46 20.03 54.28
C GLU A 109 56.79 21.41 54.86
N GLN A 110 56.48 22.50 54.14
CA GLN A 110 56.64 23.87 54.63
C GLN A 110 55.74 24.17 55.85
N GLU A 111 54.48 23.74 55.84
CA GLU A 111 53.57 23.88 56.98
C GLU A 111 54.11 23.13 58.21
N LYS A 112 54.67 21.93 58.02
CA LYS A 112 55.30 21.17 59.10
C LYS A 112 56.53 21.89 59.64
N GLN A 113 57.38 22.42 58.76
CA GLN A 113 58.53 23.24 59.15
C GLN A 113 58.09 24.48 59.93
N GLN A 114 57.06 25.21 59.47
CA GLN A 114 56.51 26.36 60.16
C GLN A 114 55.96 26.00 61.55
N LYS A 115 55.25 24.88 61.68
CA LYS A 115 54.78 24.37 62.99
C LYS A 115 55.96 24.07 63.92
N THR A 116 57.02 23.42 63.42
CA THR A 116 58.23 23.15 64.23
C THR A 116 58.98 24.43 64.61
N LEU A 117 59.09 25.42 63.72
CA LEU A 117 59.68 26.72 64.03
C LEU A 117 58.84 27.47 65.07
N THR A 118 57.51 27.42 64.95
CA THR A 118 56.60 28.02 65.92
C THR A 118 56.72 27.36 67.29
N GLN A 119 56.85 26.02 67.34
CA GLN A 119 57.10 25.29 68.59
C GLN A 119 58.48 25.61 69.18
N LYS A 120 59.54 25.68 68.36
CA LYS A 120 60.88 26.08 68.82
C LYS A 120 60.88 27.52 69.33
N ALA A 121 60.18 28.43 68.67
CA ALA A 121 60.01 29.81 69.13
C ALA A 121 59.28 29.85 70.48
N ARG A 122 58.23 29.05 70.67
CA ARG A 122 57.54 28.91 71.97
C ARG A 122 58.46 28.37 73.05
N ARG A 123 59.20 27.29 72.78
CA ARG A 123 60.17 26.71 73.73
C ARG A 123 61.29 27.69 74.09
N LEU A 124 61.82 28.43 73.11
CA LEU A 124 62.80 29.50 73.38
C LEU A 124 62.20 30.63 74.23
N GLY A 125 60.93 30.97 74.03
CA GLY A 125 60.20 31.91 74.91
C GLY A 125 60.06 31.39 76.34
N GLU A 126 59.72 30.10 76.50
CA GLU A 126 59.61 29.42 77.79
C GLU A 126 60.98 29.31 78.50
N ASP A 127 62.04 28.89 77.78
CA ASP A 127 63.41 28.75 78.29
C ASP A 127 64.05 30.11 78.65
N ALA A 128 63.67 31.19 77.96
CA ALA A 128 64.12 32.55 78.25
C ALA A 128 63.24 33.29 79.28
N GLY A 129 62.14 32.69 79.75
CA GLY A 129 61.18 33.32 80.67
C GLY A 129 60.40 34.50 80.07
N ILE A 130 60.26 34.55 78.75
CA ILE A 130 59.58 35.63 78.00
C ILE A 130 58.29 35.09 77.38
N ASP A 131 57.14 35.58 77.86
CA ASP A 131 55.84 35.27 77.26
C ASP A 131 55.67 36.00 75.92
N ILE A 132 55.71 35.26 74.81
CA ILE A 132 55.60 35.78 73.45
C ILE A 132 54.24 36.44 73.18
N LYS A 133 53.20 36.12 73.96
CA LYS A 133 51.89 36.79 73.86
C LYS A 133 51.93 38.26 74.31
N TYR A 134 52.90 38.63 75.17
CA TYR A 134 53.06 39.98 75.70
C TYR A 134 53.51 41.01 74.64
N PHE A 135 54.09 40.56 73.52
CA PHE A 135 54.53 41.45 72.42
C PHE A 135 53.46 41.69 71.35
N THR A 136 52.50 40.79 71.18
CA THR A 136 51.44 40.91 70.16
C THR A 136 50.26 41.79 70.61
N GLU A 137 49.96 41.87 71.90
CA GLU A 137 48.83 42.66 72.41
C GLU A 137 49.20 44.12 72.79
N ARG A 138 50.48 44.43 73.00
CA ARG A 138 50.93 45.78 73.41
C ARG A 138 51.05 46.83 72.29
N ARG A 139 50.80 46.48 71.02
CA ARG A 139 50.98 47.41 69.88
C ARG A 139 49.73 48.18 69.42
N ARG A 140 48.56 48.03 70.07
CA ARG A 140 47.32 48.70 69.61
C ARG A 140 46.67 49.71 70.57
N GLY A 141 47.21 49.94 71.77
CA GLY A 141 46.41 50.59 72.84
C GLY A 141 46.97 51.82 73.56
N GLY A 142 48.19 52.30 73.34
CA GLY A 142 48.67 53.41 74.18
C GLY A 142 49.95 54.12 73.75
N MET A 143 49.83 55.45 73.65
CA MET A 143 50.86 56.50 73.63
C MET A 143 51.63 56.78 72.33
N MET A 144 51.16 57.78 71.58
CA MET A 144 52.02 58.85 71.08
C MET A 144 51.37 60.21 71.40
N LYS A 145 51.94 60.94 72.37
CA LYS A 145 51.76 62.39 72.54
C LYS A 145 53.08 63.07 72.14
N MET A 146 53.03 63.84 71.06
CA MET A 146 53.86 65.00 70.68
C MET A 146 53.16 65.60 69.44
N GLN A 147 52.96 66.88 69.19
CA GLN A 147 53.08 68.18 69.87
C GLN A 147 52.20 69.16 69.04
N ASP A 148 51.62 70.19 69.65
CA ASP A 148 50.74 71.17 68.99
C ASP A 148 51.49 72.10 68.00
N TYR A 149 50.89 72.34 66.82
CA TYR A 149 51.13 73.54 65.99
C TYR A 149 49.79 74.14 65.55
N LYS A 150 49.51 75.37 65.98
CA LYS A 150 48.41 76.23 65.49
C LYS A 150 48.93 77.11 64.32
N THR A 151 48.15 77.24 63.25
CA THR A 151 48.32 78.28 62.22
C THR A 151 46.95 78.77 61.75
N GLU A 152 46.73 80.08 61.82
CA GLU A 152 45.48 80.78 61.46
C GLU A 152 45.38 80.98 59.94
N VAL A 153 44.21 80.74 59.34
CA VAL A 153 43.94 80.82 57.88
C VAL A 153 42.76 81.78 57.62
N SER A 154 42.84 82.61 56.57
CA SER A 154 41.92 83.73 56.24
C SER A 154 40.56 83.30 55.64
N VAL A 155 39.49 84.09 55.87
CA VAL A 155 38.09 83.81 55.48
C VAL A 155 37.88 83.68 53.98
N ALA A 156 38.59 84.44 53.14
CA ALA A 156 38.49 84.32 51.68
C ALA A 156 39.05 82.99 51.17
N GLU A 157 40.08 82.45 51.83
CA GLU A 157 40.60 81.11 51.52
C GLU A 157 39.61 80.03 51.96
N LEU A 158 38.89 80.25 53.06
CA LEU A 158 37.82 79.35 53.49
C LEU A 158 36.70 79.30 52.45
N GLU A 159 36.20 80.43 51.95
CA GLU A 159 35.14 80.44 50.93
C GLU A 159 35.54 79.79 49.59
N ALA A 160 36.78 80.02 49.14
CA ALA A 160 37.32 79.35 47.96
C ALA A 160 37.42 77.83 48.19
N ARG A 161 37.85 77.41 49.39
CA ARG A 161 37.84 75.99 49.80
C ARG A 161 36.42 75.44 49.86
N THR A 162 35.42 76.18 50.34
CA THR A 162 34.03 75.69 50.39
C THR A 162 33.49 75.43 48.98
N ARG A 163 33.77 76.31 48.01
CA ARG A 163 33.34 76.11 46.62
C ARG A 163 34.04 74.93 45.95
N LEU A 164 35.32 74.72 46.24
CA LEU A 164 36.06 73.52 45.80
C LEU A 164 35.46 72.26 46.42
N VAL A 165 35.21 72.26 47.72
CA VAL A 165 34.57 71.15 48.44
C VAL A 165 33.18 70.87 47.87
N ASP A 166 32.35 71.88 47.59
CA ASP A 166 31.02 71.68 46.99
C ASP A 166 31.09 71.07 45.59
N HIS A 167 32.08 71.48 44.79
CA HIS A 167 32.32 70.90 43.48
C HIS A 167 32.79 69.44 43.59
N GLU A 168 33.74 69.17 44.48
CA GLU A 168 34.24 67.82 44.79
C GLU A 168 33.11 66.91 45.30
N VAL A 169 32.23 67.41 46.18
CA VAL A 169 31.08 66.67 46.68
C VAL A 169 30.09 66.34 45.55
N LYS A 170 29.84 67.27 44.63
CA LYS A 170 28.97 67.00 43.46
C LYS A 170 29.58 65.94 42.53
N VAL A 171 30.88 66.05 42.24
CA VAL A 171 31.60 65.04 41.44
C VAL A 171 31.60 63.70 42.16
N ALA A 172 31.84 63.67 43.47
CA ALA A 172 31.80 62.47 44.28
C ALA A 172 30.42 61.79 44.28
N ARG A 173 29.32 62.57 44.34
CA ARG A 173 27.95 62.03 44.22
C ARG A 173 27.69 61.40 42.86
N LEU A 174 28.02 62.10 41.77
CA LEU A 174 27.88 61.55 40.41
C LEU A 174 28.72 60.29 40.22
N LEU A 175 29.92 60.26 40.80
CA LEU A 175 30.82 59.11 40.75
C LEU A 175 30.30 57.94 41.60
N ALA A 176 29.69 58.21 42.75
CA ALA A 176 29.02 57.22 43.59
C ALA A 176 27.79 56.63 42.87
N GLU A 177 26.97 57.44 42.20
CA GLU A 177 25.83 56.98 41.42
C GLU A 177 26.26 56.09 40.24
N LYS A 178 27.26 56.51 39.46
CA LYS A 178 27.81 55.71 38.36
C LYS A 178 28.42 54.40 38.84
N LYS A 179 29.17 54.42 39.94
CA LYS A 179 29.73 53.19 40.55
C LYS A 179 28.62 52.30 41.11
N GLY A 180 27.59 52.87 41.74
CA GLY A 180 26.43 52.12 42.24
C GLY A 180 25.67 51.43 41.10
N ALA A 181 25.42 52.14 40.00
CA ALA A 181 24.80 51.55 38.80
C ALA A 181 25.66 50.44 38.19
N ALA A 182 26.98 50.63 38.12
CA ALA A 182 27.91 49.60 37.64
C ALA A 182 27.93 48.35 38.55
N ILE A 183 27.90 48.53 39.88
CA ILE A 183 27.81 47.44 40.85
C ILE A 183 26.51 46.67 40.64
N LEU A 184 25.37 47.35 40.53
CA LEU A 184 24.07 46.69 40.27
C LEU A 184 24.07 45.91 38.94
N ALA A 185 24.67 46.47 37.89
CA ALA A 185 24.81 45.77 36.60
C ALA A 185 25.70 44.53 36.72
N LEU A 186 26.82 44.62 37.45
CA LEU A 186 27.70 43.49 37.73
C LEU A 186 27.00 42.42 38.57
N THR A 187 26.24 42.79 39.59
CA THR A 187 25.47 41.83 40.41
C THR A 187 24.46 41.08 39.55
N LYS A 188 23.71 41.76 38.68
CA LYS A 188 22.77 41.11 37.73
C LYS A 188 23.48 40.14 36.79
N LEU A 189 24.68 40.49 36.30
CA LEU A 189 25.47 39.59 35.46
C LEU A 189 25.98 38.37 36.23
N VAL A 190 26.37 38.54 37.49
CA VAL A 190 26.79 37.43 38.36
C VAL A 190 25.62 36.50 38.66
N GLU A 191 24.43 37.04 38.98
CA GLU A 191 23.21 36.26 39.18
C GLU A 191 22.84 35.46 37.93
N LYS A 192 22.87 36.09 36.75
CA LYS A 192 22.62 35.40 35.47
C LYS A 192 23.66 34.32 35.20
N ARG A 193 24.93 34.54 35.54
CA ARG A 193 25.97 33.51 35.40
C ARG A 193 25.75 32.36 36.39
N ARG A 194 25.27 32.64 37.59
CA ARG A 194 24.97 31.62 38.59
C ARG A 194 23.80 30.74 38.13
N SER A 195 22.72 31.32 37.61
CA SER A 195 21.61 30.54 37.06
C SER A 195 22.06 29.64 35.90
N THR A 196 22.94 30.14 35.01
CA THR A 196 23.48 29.30 33.93
C THR A 196 24.38 28.17 34.44
N ILE A 197 25.06 28.33 35.57
CA ILE A 197 25.84 27.25 36.19
C ILE A 197 24.90 26.21 36.78
N ASP A 198 23.84 26.64 37.46
CA ASP A 198 22.82 25.74 38.01
C ASP A 198 22.13 24.93 36.89
N ASP A 199 21.85 25.57 35.74
CA ASP A 199 21.31 24.89 34.54
C ASP A 199 22.31 23.85 33.98
N ILE A 200 23.60 24.19 33.93
CA ILE A 200 24.65 23.28 33.48
C ILE A 200 24.76 22.07 34.43
N ASP A 201 24.71 22.29 35.74
CA ASP A 201 24.77 21.22 36.73
C ASP A 201 23.54 20.30 36.63
N SER A 202 22.35 20.86 36.36
CA SER A 202 21.14 20.09 36.08
C SER A 202 21.32 19.20 34.84
N LEU A 203 21.81 19.78 33.74
CA LEU A 203 22.06 19.05 32.49
C LEU A 203 23.12 17.95 32.67
N TYR A 204 24.20 18.19 33.43
CA TYR A 204 25.17 17.15 33.75
C TYR A 204 24.55 16.00 34.54
N ASN A 205 23.65 16.29 35.47
CA ASN A 205 22.95 15.25 36.22
C ASN A 205 21.98 14.46 35.33
N GLU A 206 21.26 15.12 34.42
CA GLU A 206 20.42 14.47 33.42
C GLU A 206 21.23 13.55 32.51
N ILE A 207 22.35 14.04 31.97
CA ILE A 207 23.26 13.22 31.13
C ILE A 207 23.74 12.01 31.91
N ARG A 208 24.13 12.17 33.19
CA ARG A 208 24.57 11.06 34.03
C ARG A 208 23.48 10.01 34.25
N ILE A 209 22.23 10.42 34.41
CA ILE A 209 21.09 9.50 34.56
C ILE A 209 20.87 8.75 33.24
N VAL A 210 20.88 9.45 32.11
CA VAL A 210 20.73 8.83 30.79
C VAL A 210 21.88 7.86 30.48
N ASP A 211 23.13 8.19 30.82
CA ASP A 211 24.27 7.29 30.68
C ASP A 211 24.10 6.02 31.55
N ARG A 212 23.55 6.17 32.75
CA ARG A 212 23.23 5.02 33.60
C ARG A 212 22.12 4.16 33.00
N ASP A 213 21.06 4.77 32.51
CA ASP A 213 19.91 4.03 32.00
C ASP A 213 20.23 3.37 30.64
N THR A 214 21.07 4.00 29.81
CA THR A 214 21.58 3.41 28.56
C THR A 214 22.53 2.25 28.82
N THR A 215 23.41 2.33 29.83
CA THR A 215 24.25 1.20 30.23
C THR A 215 23.41 0.02 30.70
N VAL A 216 22.42 0.24 31.58
CA VAL A 216 21.49 -0.81 32.03
C VAL A 216 20.75 -1.44 30.84
N ALA A 217 20.21 -0.62 29.93
CA ALA A 217 19.52 -1.12 28.74
C ALA A 217 20.45 -1.91 27.81
N SER A 218 21.72 -1.51 27.67
CA SER A 218 22.70 -2.26 26.88
C SER A 218 23.04 -3.62 27.50
N GLU A 219 23.09 -3.71 28.83
CA GLU A 219 23.31 -4.96 29.55
C GLU A 219 22.10 -5.91 29.41
N GLU A 220 20.88 -5.37 29.48
CA GLU A 220 19.65 -6.13 29.25
C GLU A 220 19.58 -6.67 27.81
N LEU A 221 19.89 -5.84 26.82
CA LEU A 221 19.97 -6.28 25.42
C LEU A 221 21.02 -7.36 25.20
N ALA A 222 22.18 -7.26 25.86
CA ALA A 222 23.21 -8.29 25.77
C ALA A 222 22.74 -9.63 26.35
N ARG A 223 21.97 -9.62 27.45
CA ARG A 223 21.37 -10.84 28.03
C ARG A 223 20.34 -11.45 27.09
N VAL A 224 19.42 -10.64 26.55
CA VAL A 224 18.40 -11.13 25.61
C VAL A 224 19.05 -11.71 24.35
N ASN A 225 20.10 -11.08 23.83
CA ASN A 225 20.83 -11.61 22.68
C ASN A 225 21.51 -12.95 22.99
N ALA A 226 22.04 -13.13 24.21
CA ALA A 226 22.59 -14.41 24.63
C ALA A 226 21.49 -15.49 24.70
N ASP A 227 20.33 -15.17 25.28
CA ASP A 227 19.19 -16.09 25.36
C ASP A 227 18.68 -16.48 23.95
N ILE A 228 18.65 -15.53 23.01
CA ILE A 228 18.29 -15.79 21.61
C ILE A 228 19.32 -16.70 20.95
N GLN A 229 20.62 -16.44 21.13
CA GLN A 229 21.68 -17.29 20.57
C GLN A 229 21.60 -18.72 21.13
N ASP A 230 21.32 -18.87 22.42
CA ASP A 230 21.11 -20.19 23.04
C ASP A 230 19.87 -20.89 22.49
N ALA A 231 18.77 -20.16 22.26
CA ALA A 231 17.55 -20.70 21.65
C ALA A 231 17.78 -21.12 20.19
N ASP A 232 18.49 -20.31 19.41
CA ASP A 232 18.85 -20.61 18.02
C ASP A 232 19.79 -21.82 17.96
N ALA A 233 20.81 -21.89 18.81
CA ALA A 233 21.69 -23.05 18.93
C ALA A 233 20.90 -24.32 19.32
N TRP A 234 19.90 -24.20 20.20
CA TRP A 234 19.01 -25.31 20.55
C TRP A 234 18.14 -25.77 19.37
N LEU A 235 17.67 -24.84 18.54
CA LEU A 235 16.90 -25.14 17.33
C LEU A 235 17.77 -25.78 16.24
N GLU A 236 19.00 -25.30 16.03
CA GLU A 236 19.96 -25.87 15.08
C GLU A 236 20.47 -27.25 15.49
N ALA A 237 20.67 -27.48 16.80
CA ALA A 237 21.05 -28.79 17.32
C ALA A 237 19.93 -29.84 17.18
N ARG A 238 18.70 -29.41 16.91
CA ARG A 238 17.57 -30.31 16.68
C ARG A 238 17.70 -30.91 15.27
N PRO A 239 17.75 -32.24 15.13
CA PRO A 239 17.76 -32.85 13.81
C PRO A 239 16.53 -32.39 13.03
N ASN A 240 16.76 -31.93 11.80
CA ASN A 240 15.71 -31.43 10.92
C ASN A 240 14.58 -32.47 10.87
N PRO A 241 13.34 -32.12 11.20
CA PRO A 241 12.28 -33.12 11.26
C PRO A 241 11.99 -33.76 9.90
N ALA A 242 12.47 -33.18 8.79
CA ALA A 242 12.49 -33.79 7.45
C ALA A 242 13.47 -34.98 7.31
N ASP A 243 14.51 -35.05 8.13
CA ASP A 243 15.48 -36.16 8.13
C ASP A 243 15.08 -37.30 9.07
N SER A 244 13.98 -37.15 9.79
CA SER A 244 13.42 -38.22 10.62
C SER A 244 13.03 -39.42 9.76
N VAL A 245 13.67 -40.56 10.02
CA VAL A 245 13.36 -41.84 9.38
C VAL A 245 11.87 -42.16 9.48
N ALA A 246 11.23 -41.83 10.61
CA ALA A 246 9.81 -42.04 10.80
C ALA A 246 8.94 -41.20 9.85
N ARG A 247 9.36 -39.97 9.51
CA ARG A 247 8.61 -39.16 8.51
C ARG A 247 8.79 -39.68 7.10
N LYS A 248 10.00 -40.11 6.73
CA LYS A 248 10.26 -40.73 5.42
C LYS A 248 9.41 -41.99 5.23
N VAL A 249 9.33 -42.84 6.26
CA VAL A 249 8.44 -44.02 6.26
C VAL A 249 6.97 -43.61 6.13
N ILE A 250 6.50 -42.62 6.89
CA ILE A 250 5.10 -42.13 6.77
C ILE A 250 4.82 -41.53 5.38
N GLU A 251 5.77 -40.82 4.79
CA GLU A 251 5.64 -40.24 3.45
C GLU A 251 5.58 -41.33 2.38
N GLU A 252 6.46 -42.33 2.46
CA GLU A 252 6.44 -43.52 1.62
C GLU A 252 5.12 -44.28 1.76
N ASP A 253 4.66 -44.56 2.99
CA ASP A 253 3.36 -45.20 3.27
C ASP A 253 2.19 -44.35 2.74
N SER A 254 2.28 -43.03 2.83
CA SER A 254 1.24 -42.15 2.29
C SER A 254 1.21 -42.16 0.76
N ALA A 255 2.37 -42.35 0.12
CA ALA A 255 2.48 -42.44 -1.33
C ALA A 255 1.96 -43.78 -1.83
N THR A 256 2.31 -44.89 -1.18
CA THR A 256 1.79 -46.22 -1.51
C THR A 256 0.27 -46.29 -1.32
N LEU A 257 -0.27 -45.77 -0.22
CA LEU A 257 -1.73 -45.70 -0.01
C LEU A 257 -2.45 -44.86 -1.07
N ARG A 258 -1.83 -43.78 -1.57
CA ARG A 258 -2.40 -43.00 -2.68
C ARG A 258 -2.39 -43.79 -3.97
N GLU A 259 -1.30 -44.50 -4.27
CA GLU A 259 -1.19 -45.35 -5.45
C GLU A 259 -2.21 -46.49 -5.42
N GLU A 260 -2.33 -47.21 -4.30
CA GLU A 260 -3.34 -48.26 -4.10
C GLU A 260 -4.77 -47.70 -4.25
N LYS A 261 -5.04 -46.52 -3.73
CA LYS A 261 -6.33 -45.84 -3.91
C LYS A 261 -6.58 -45.50 -5.39
N GLU A 262 -5.58 -45.00 -6.10
CA GLU A 262 -5.73 -44.68 -7.52
C GLU A 262 -5.92 -45.95 -8.36
N GLN A 263 -5.19 -47.03 -8.05
CA GLN A 263 -5.37 -48.33 -8.69
C GLN A 263 -6.78 -48.89 -8.44
N THR A 264 -7.25 -48.93 -7.19
CA THR A 264 -8.62 -49.40 -6.88
C THR A 264 -9.70 -48.56 -7.55
N VAL A 265 -9.53 -47.23 -7.61
CA VAL A 265 -10.47 -46.36 -8.33
C VAL A 265 -10.46 -46.66 -9.82
N ASN A 266 -9.29 -46.80 -10.43
CA ASN A 266 -9.17 -47.01 -11.88
C ASN A 266 -9.60 -48.41 -12.33
N GLU A 267 -9.32 -49.44 -11.53
CA GLU A 267 -9.61 -50.84 -11.88
C GLU A 267 -11.04 -51.25 -11.54
N GLN A 268 -11.58 -50.79 -10.40
CA GLN A 268 -12.90 -51.23 -9.94
C GLN A 268 -13.95 -50.15 -10.17
N ARG A 269 -13.72 -48.95 -9.63
CA ARG A 269 -14.78 -47.93 -9.56
C ARG A 269 -15.10 -47.31 -10.91
N VAL A 270 -14.09 -46.94 -11.70
CA VAL A 270 -14.30 -46.29 -13.00
C VAL A 270 -15.04 -47.21 -13.99
N PRO A 271 -14.67 -48.50 -14.15
CA PRO A 271 -15.43 -49.43 -14.99
C PRO A 271 -16.86 -49.63 -14.48
N GLN A 272 -17.07 -49.79 -13.18
CA GLN A 272 -18.41 -49.89 -12.59
C GLN A 272 -19.25 -48.65 -12.87
N GLU A 273 -18.70 -47.45 -12.69
CA GLU A 273 -19.40 -46.19 -13.00
C GLU A 273 -19.76 -46.07 -14.49
N ARG A 274 -18.91 -46.55 -15.41
CA ARG A 274 -19.22 -46.60 -16.84
C ARG A 274 -20.36 -47.56 -17.14
N VAL A 275 -20.36 -48.74 -16.50
CA VAL A 275 -21.43 -49.74 -16.62
C VAL A 275 -22.76 -49.18 -16.10
N ILE A 276 -22.76 -48.56 -14.92
CA ILE A 276 -23.97 -47.93 -14.34
C ILE A 276 -24.52 -46.86 -15.29
N LYS A 277 -23.66 -45.97 -15.81
CA LYS A 277 -24.09 -44.95 -16.78
C LYS A 277 -24.67 -45.55 -18.05
N ALA A 278 -24.08 -46.65 -18.54
CA ALA A 278 -24.60 -47.36 -19.70
C ALA A 278 -25.98 -47.99 -19.41
N GLN A 279 -26.15 -48.58 -18.23
CA GLN A 279 -27.42 -49.15 -17.76
C GLN A 279 -28.49 -48.06 -17.60
N ASP A 280 -28.18 -46.94 -16.96
CA ASP A 280 -29.09 -45.80 -16.79
C ASP A 280 -29.54 -45.25 -18.15
N TYR A 281 -28.59 -45.07 -19.08
CA TYR A 281 -28.90 -44.66 -20.45
C TYR A 281 -29.83 -45.67 -21.13
N ARG A 282 -29.55 -46.96 -20.98
CA ARG A 282 -30.35 -48.04 -21.56
C ARG A 282 -31.77 -48.07 -20.99
N ILE A 283 -31.93 -47.93 -19.67
CA ILE A 283 -33.23 -47.83 -19.00
C ILE A 283 -34.01 -46.64 -19.56
N ALA A 284 -33.41 -45.45 -19.60
CA ALA A 284 -34.07 -44.25 -20.13
C ALA A 284 -34.46 -44.39 -21.61
N GLN A 285 -33.63 -45.07 -22.41
CA GLN A 285 -33.94 -45.37 -23.81
C GLN A 285 -35.12 -46.34 -23.93
N LEU A 286 -35.13 -47.42 -23.16
CA LEU A 286 -36.20 -48.43 -23.15
C LEU A 286 -37.52 -47.84 -22.62
N GLU A 287 -37.50 -47.00 -21.59
CA GLU A 287 -38.68 -46.30 -21.08
C GLU A 287 -39.30 -45.38 -22.14
N LYS A 288 -38.47 -44.61 -22.87
CA LYS A 288 -38.96 -43.77 -23.96
C LYS A 288 -39.63 -44.60 -25.05
N ARG A 289 -39.04 -45.73 -25.41
CA ARG A 289 -39.61 -46.66 -26.41
C ARG A 289 -40.92 -47.27 -25.91
N ALA A 290 -40.95 -47.74 -24.67
CA ALA A 290 -42.15 -48.28 -24.04
C ALA A 290 -43.30 -47.26 -24.09
N LYS A 291 -43.04 -45.99 -23.76
CA LYS A 291 -44.04 -44.91 -23.87
C LYS A 291 -44.58 -44.71 -25.28
N ILE A 292 -43.71 -44.77 -26.31
CA ILE A 292 -44.13 -44.64 -27.72
C ILE A 292 -45.01 -45.84 -28.11
N VAL A 293 -44.59 -47.05 -27.75
CA VAL A 293 -45.34 -48.28 -28.04
C VAL A 293 -46.67 -48.27 -27.31
N GLU A 294 -46.71 -47.90 -26.04
CA GLU A 294 -47.93 -47.80 -25.24
C GLU A 294 -48.93 -46.80 -25.86
N LYS A 295 -48.44 -45.64 -26.31
CA LYS A 295 -49.25 -44.65 -27.03
C LYS A 295 -49.82 -45.24 -28.33
N ALA A 296 -49.00 -45.95 -29.10
CA ALA A 296 -49.45 -46.60 -30.34
C ALA A 296 -50.49 -47.70 -30.05
N ILE A 297 -50.30 -48.51 -29.00
CA ILE A 297 -51.24 -49.53 -28.56
C ILE A 297 -52.59 -48.90 -28.19
N LYS A 298 -52.57 -47.81 -27.41
CA LYS A 298 -53.77 -47.05 -27.02
C LYS A 298 -54.51 -46.48 -28.23
N ASN A 299 -53.79 -45.86 -29.17
CA ASN A 299 -54.37 -45.32 -30.41
C ASN A 299 -55.03 -46.40 -31.28
N ASN A 300 -54.55 -47.64 -31.21
CA ASN A 300 -55.10 -48.78 -31.95
C ASN A 300 -56.13 -49.58 -31.17
N GLY A 301 -56.46 -49.20 -29.93
CA GLY A 301 -57.44 -49.92 -29.09
C GLY A 301 -56.95 -51.28 -28.58
N LEU A 302 -55.65 -51.57 -28.67
CA LEU A 302 -55.07 -52.88 -28.37
C LEU A 302 -54.68 -53.07 -26.89
N SER A 303 -54.89 -52.05 -26.04
CA SER A 303 -54.41 -52.05 -24.65
C SER A 303 -54.86 -53.28 -23.86
N ARG A 304 -56.15 -53.62 -23.89
CA ARG A 304 -56.68 -54.77 -23.13
C ARG A 304 -56.15 -56.12 -23.62
N GLU A 305 -55.89 -56.26 -24.91
CA GLU A 305 -55.39 -57.51 -25.50
C GLU A 305 -53.91 -57.69 -25.19
N VAL A 306 -53.12 -56.62 -25.34
CA VAL A 306 -51.70 -56.64 -24.97
C VAL A 306 -51.54 -56.87 -23.48
N ASP A 307 -52.31 -56.21 -22.61
CA ASP A 307 -52.24 -56.40 -21.16
C ASP A 307 -52.53 -57.86 -20.76
N LYS A 308 -53.50 -58.51 -21.41
CA LYS A 308 -53.80 -59.93 -21.19
C LYS A 308 -52.65 -60.84 -21.62
N ILE A 309 -52.09 -60.61 -22.81
CA ILE A 309 -50.96 -61.40 -23.34
C ILE A 309 -49.73 -61.22 -22.46
N VAL A 310 -49.44 -59.98 -22.06
CA VAL A 310 -48.30 -59.64 -21.19
C VAL A 310 -48.49 -60.30 -19.83
N ALA A 311 -49.65 -60.16 -19.18
CA ALA A 311 -49.94 -60.80 -17.90
C ALA A 311 -49.80 -62.34 -17.97
N HIS A 312 -50.26 -62.95 -19.06
CA HIS A 312 -50.08 -64.39 -19.27
C HIS A 312 -48.60 -64.77 -19.49
N GLY A 313 -47.86 -63.98 -20.26
CA GLY A 313 -46.44 -64.18 -20.52
C GLY A 313 -45.56 -64.06 -19.28
N TRP A 314 -45.82 -63.08 -18.41
CA TRP A 314 -45.12 -62.94 -17.13
C TRP A 314 -45.41 -64.09 -16.16
N SER A 315 -46.58 -64.71 -16.23
CA SER A 315 -46.90 -65.88 -15.40
C SER A 315 -46.22 -67.17 -15.87
N GLN A 316 -45.67 -67.20 -17.10
CA GLN A 316 -45.09 -68.39 -17.73
C GLN A 316 -43.57 -68.32 -17.92
N ARG A 317 -42.96 -67.14 -17.85
CA ARG A 317 -41.51 -66.98 -18.02
C ARG A 317 -40.84 -66.64 -16.71
N GLU A 318 -39.84 -67.43 -16.35
CA GLU A 318 -38.81 -66.99 -15.41
C GLU A 318 -37.94 -65.94 -16.09
N VAL A 319 -37.58 -64.89 -15.36
CA VAL A 319 -36.69 -63.84 -15.88
C VAL A 319 -35.33 -64.49 -16.13
N GLU A 320 -34.95 -64.62 -17.40
CA GLU A 320 -33.62 -65.11 -17.80
C GLU A 320 -32.57 -64.10 -17.33
N VAL A 321 -31.94 -64.40 -16.20
CA VAL A 321 -30.74 -63.71 -15.74
C VAL A 321 -29.57 -64.31 -16.51
N PRO A 322 -28.71 -63.51 -17.17
CA PRO A 322 -27.52 -64.03 -17.84
C PRO A 322 -26.72 -64.94 -16.89
N GLU A 323 -26.37 -66.14 -17.35
CA GLU A 323 -25.60 -67.10 -16.56
C GLU A 323 -24.18 -66.59 -16.26
N ASP A 324 -23.63 -65.77 -17.17
CA ASP A 324 -22.31 -65.17 -17.07
C ASP A 324 -22.38 -63.73 -16.52
N GLN A 325 -21.80 -63.52 -15.33
CA GLN A 325 -21.76 -62.21 -14.68
C GLN A 325 -20.93 -61.17 -15.44
N GLU A 326 -19.94 -61.60 -16.23
CA GLU A 326 -19.12 -60.68 -17.04
C GLU A 326 -19.94 -59.97 -18.12
N GLU A 327 -21.01 -60.60 -18.63
CA GLU A 327 -21.89 -59.98 -19.63
C GLU A 327 -22.67 -58.78 -19.07
N LEU A 328 -22.88 -58.74 -17.75
CA LEU A 328 -23.54 -57.63 -17.08
C LEU A 328 -22.67 -56.36 -17.02
N TYR A 329 -21.36 -56.50 -17.23
CA TYR A 329 -20.39 -55.41 -17.23
C TYR A 329 -19.93 -55.00 -18.63
N ASP A 330 -20.38 -55.70 -19.67
CA ASP A 330 -20.04 -55.38 -21.05
C ASP A 330 -20.94 -54.26 -21.60
N ILE A 331 -20.35 -53.07 -21.80
CA ILE A 331 -21.04 -51.88 -22.29
C ILE A 331 -21.65 -52.12 -23.68
N GLU A 332 -21.00 -52.91 -24.53
CA GLU A 332 -21.49 -53.18 -25.89
C GLU A 332 -22.73 -54.09 -25.87
N LYS A 333 -22.85 -54.97 -24.88
CA LYS A 333 -24.05 -55.77 -24.64
C LYS A 333 -25.17 -54.95 -24.02
N ILE A 334 -24.85 -54.04 -23.09
CA ILE A 334 -25.83 -53.14 -22.46
C ILE A 334 -26.42 -52.18 -23.50
N ILE A 335 -25.57 -51.60 -24.36
CA ILE A 335 -25.96 -50.67 -25.43
C ILE A 335 -25.55 -51.27 -26.78
N PRO A 336 -26.37 -52.16 -27.37
CA PRO A 336 -26.04 -52.78 -28.65
C PRO A 336 -26.01 -51.74 -29.77
N ALA A 337 -24.99 -51.82 -30.63
CA ALA A 337 -24.82 -50.93 -31.78
C ALA A 337 -26.00 -51.03 -32.78
N GLN A 338 -26.59 -52.21 -32.91
CA GLN A 338 -27.78 -52.46 -33.73
C GLN A 338 -28.86 -53.16 -32.91
N GLU A 339 -29.96 -52.46 -32.66
CA GLU A 339 -31.05 -53.00 -31.87
C GLU A 339 -32.11 -53.66 -32.75
N LYS A 340 -32.43 -54.92 -32.46
CA LYS A 340 -33.49 -55.66 -33.15
C LYS A 340 -34.85 -55.25 -32.58
N VAL A 341 -35.75 -54.78 -33.43
CA VAL A 341 -37.13 -54.46 -33.05
C VAL A 341 -38.03 -55.64 -33.39
N HIS A 342 -38.91 -56.01 -32.47
CA HIS A 342 -39.89 -57.07 -32.73
C HIS A 342 -40.78 -56.69 -33.92
N PRO A 343 -41.01 -57.58 -34.92
CA PRO A 343 -41.78 -57.25 -36.11
C PRO A 343 -43.18 -56.70 -35.82
N GLY A 344 -43.84 -57.20 -34.76
CA GLY A 344 -45.14 -56.69 -34.32
C GLY A 344 -45.11 -55.23 -33.87
N ILE A 345 -44.06 -54.80 -33.16
CA ILE A 345 -43.87 -53.40 -32.75
C ILE A 345 -43.58 -52.55 -33.98
N TYR A 346 -42.72 -53.03 -34.87
CA TYR A 346 -42.41 -52.34 -36.12
C TYR A 346 -43.67 -52.09 -36.96
N ASN A 347 -44.51 -53.11 -37.14
CA ASN A 347 -45.77 -53.00 -37.89
C ASN A 347 -46.77 -52.06 -37.19
N LEU A 348 -46.86 -52.09 -35.86
CA LEU A 348 -47.70 -51.15 -35.11
C LEU A 348 -47.25 -49.69 -35.32
N LEU A 349 -45.94 -49.42 -35.24
CA LEU A 349 -45.42 -48.07 -35.46
C LEU A 349 -45.53 -47.64 -36.92
N LEU A 350 -45.39 -48.58 -37.87
CA LEU A 350 -45.58 -48.33 -39.29
C LEU A 350 -47.04 -47.94 -39.59
N THR A 351 -48.02 -48.64 -39.02
CA THR A 351 -49.43 -48.29 -39.21
C THR A 351 -49.78 -46.94 -38.59
N GLU A 352 -49.23 -46.59 -37.43
CA GLU A 352 -49.38 -45.24 -36.85
C GLU A 352 -48.73 -44.17 -37.74
N LYS A 353 -47.55 -44.44 -38.31
CA LYS A 353 -46.89 -43.53 -39.26
C LYS A 353 -47.75 -43.31 -40.51
N GLU A 354 -48.31 -44.37 -41.08
CA GLU A 354 -49.19 -44.27 -42.26
C GLU A 354 -50.49 -43.54 -41.96
N LYS A 355 -51.13 -43.82 -40.81
CA LYS A 355 -52.32 -43.10 -40.34
C LYS A 355 -52.05 -41.62 -40.17
N THR A 356 -50.97 -41.27 -39.47
CA THR A 356 -50.59 -39.86 -39.25
C THR A 356 -50.24 -39.16 -40.56
N ALA A 357 -49.47 -39.81 -41.45
CA ALA A 357 -49.18 -39.27 -42.77
C ALA A 357 -50.45 -39.01 -43.59
N ARG A 358 -51.42 -39.93 -43.54
CA ARG A 358 -52.72 -39.75 -44.19
C ARG A 358 -53.51 -38.57 -43.62
N ILE A 359 -53.56 -38.44 -42.29
CA ILE A 359 -54.23 -37.31 -41.62
C ILE A 359 -53.59 -35.99 -42.03
N VAL A 360 -52.25 -35.91 -42.00
CA VAL A 360 -51.50 -34.72 -42.43
C VAL A 360 -51.78 -34.40 -43.90
N SER A 361 -51.82 -35.41 -44.77
CA SER A 361 -52.17 -35.22 -46.19
C SER A 361 -53.58 -34.66 -46.36
N ILE A 362 -54.58 -35.18 -45.64
CA ILE A 362 -55.97 -34.67 -45.70
C ILE A 362 -56.02 -33.23 -45.20
N LEU A 363 -55.41 -32.93 -44.05
CA LEU A 363 -55.36 -31.57 -43.51
C LEU A 363 -54.68 -30.59 -44.48
N THR A 364 -53.64 -31.03 -45.17
CA THR A 364 -52.94 -30.21 -46.19
C THR A 364 -53.84 -29.93 -47.39
N ILE A 365 -54.62 -30.92 -47.85
CA ILE A 365 -55.59 -30.73 -48.94
C ILE A 365 -56.67 -29.76 -48.49
N THR A 366 -57.27 -29.96 -47.31
CA THR A 366 -58.30 -29.07 -46.78
C THR A 366 -57.78 -27.65 -46.59
N ALA A 367 -56.53 -27.47 -46.15
CA ALA A 367 -55.92 -26.15 -46.04
C ALA A 367 -55.86 -25.45 -47.42
N LYS A 368 -55.41 -26.15 -48.46
CA LYS A 368 -55.37 -25.62 -49.83
C LYS A 368 -56.76 -25.28 -50.38
N GLU A 369 -57.74 -26.15 -50.18
CA GLU A 369 -59.13 -25.89 -50.59
C GLU A 369 -59.70 -24.62 -49.92
N LYS A 370 -59.35 -24.39 -48.64
CA LYS A 370 -59.76 -23.17 -47.92
C LYS A 370 -59.04 -21.93 -48.46
N GLU A 371 -57.75 -22.02 -48.77
CA GLU A 371 -57.00 -20.93 -49.41
C GLU A 371 -57.60 -20.56 -50.77
N GLU A 372 -57.93 -21.54 -51.61
CA GLU A 372 -58.57 -21.33 -52.92
C GLU A 372 -59.96 -20.70 -52.78
N LEU A 373 -60.76 -21.15 -51.80
CA LEU A 373 -62.07 -20.57 -51.53
C LEU A 373 -61.97 -19.12 -51.04
N ILE A 374 -60.99 -18.81 -50.20
CA ILE A 374 -60.72 -17.42 -49.78
C ILE A 374 -60.38 -16.57 -51.00
N ALA A 375 -59.49 -17.04 -51.89
CA ALA A 375 -59.14 -16.32 -53.11
C ALA A 375 -60.36 -16.09 -54.03
N ALA A 376 -61.21 -17.11 -54.21
CA ALA A 376 -62.44 -16.99 -55.00
C ALA A 376 -63.44 -16.00 -54.38
N LEU A 377 -63.62 -15.99 -53.07
CA LEU A 377 -64.48 -15.02 -52.39
C LEU A 377 -63.94 -13.60 -52.52
N THR A 378 -62.63 -13.41 -52.39
CA THR A 378 -61.98 -12.10 -52.56
C THR A 378 -62.22 -11.55 -53.96
N THR A 379 -62.00 -12.35 -55.01
CA THR A 379 -62.24 -11.90 -56.41
C THR A 379 -63.72 -11.61 -56.68
N ARG A 380 -64.64 -12.36 -56.07
CA ARG A 380 -66.08 -12.07 -56.17
C ARG A 380 -66.46 -10.77 -55.48
N LEU A 381 -65.87 -10.50 -54.32
CA LEU A 381 -66.07 -9.26 -53.58
C LEU A 381 -65.58 -8.06 -54.40
N GLU A 382 -64.40 -8.16 -55.02
CA GLU A 382 -63.88 -7.13 -55.93
C GLU A 382 -64.81 -6.87 -57.12
N LYS A 383 -65.34 -7.92 -57.75
CA LYS A 383 -66.32 -7.78 -58.85
C LYS A 383 -67.61 -7.10 -58.40
N LEU A 384 -68.19 -7.53 -57.29
CA LEU A 384 -69.40 -6.92 -56.74
C LEU A 384 -69.16 -5.46 -56.36
N ALA A 385 -68.00 -5.13 -55.80
CA ALA A 385 -67.63 -3.74 -55.50
C ALA A 385 -67.55 -2.90 -56.79
N ALA A 386 -66.98 -3.43 -57.86
CA ALA A 386 -66.94 -2.77 -59.16
C ALA A 386 -68.34 -2.59 -59.77
N GLU A 387 -69.19 -3.61 -59.72
CA GLU A 387 -70.59 -3.56 -60.18
C GLU A 387 -71.41 -2.54 -59.39
N CYS A 388 -71.28 -2.51 -58.06
CA CYS A 388 -71.93 -1.49 -57.22
C CYS A 388 -71.46 -0.07 -57.60
N THR A 389 -70.16 0.10 -57.86
CA THR A 389 -69.61 1.40 -58.28
C THR A 389 -70.18 1.82 -59.63
N ALA A 390 -70.30 0.90 -60.59
CA ALA A 390 -70.89 1.15 -61.90
C ALA A 390 -72.39 1.49 -61.79
N ALA A 391 -73.16 0.75 -60.98
CA ALA A 391 -74.58 1.02 -60.77
C ALA A 391 -74.82 2.40 -60.11
N ILE A 392 -73.96 2.80 -59.17
CA ILE A 392 -73.99 4.15 -58.58
C ILE A 392 -73.75 5.20 -59.68
N GLN A 393 -72.75 5.02 -60.53
CA GLN A 393 -72.47 5.93 -61.64
C GLN A 393 -73.61 6.00 -62.65
N GLU A 394 -74.24 4.88 -63.00
CA GLU A 394 -75.42 4.87 -63.87
C GLU A 394 -76.60 5.62 -63.24
N LEU A 395 -76.88 5.39 -61.95
CA LEU A 395 -77.91 6.13 -61.23
C LEU A 395 -77.64 7.63 -61.20
N ASP A 396 -76.40 8.05 -60.95
CA ASP A 396 -76.00 9.46 -60.98
C ASP A 396 -76.20 10.07 -62.38
N ASN A 397 -75.89 9.32 -63.44
CA ASN A 397 -76.11 9.73 -64.83
C ASN A 397 -77.61 9.87 -65.15
N TYR A 398 -78.44 8.90 -64.74
CA TYR A 398 -79.89 8.95 -64.92
C TYR A 398 -80.53 10.09 -64.12
N ALA A 399 -80.12 10.31 -62.87
CA ALA A 399 -80.59 11.42 -62.06
C ALA A 399 -80.22 12.76 -62.70
N SER A 400 -78.97 12.90 -63.18
CA SER A 400 -78.52 14.09 -63.91
C SER A 400 -79.32 14.31 -65.20
N GLY A 401 -79.60 13.25 -65.96
CA GLY A 401 -80.41 13.31 -67.19
C GLY A 401 -81.88 13.67 -66.93
N MET A 402 -82.49 13.10 -65.89
CA MET A 402 -83.83 13.43 -65.42
C MET A 402 -83.93 14.92 -65.08
N VAL A 403 -83.02 15.42 -64.24
CA VAL A 403 -82.95 16.85 -63.86
C VAL A 403 -82.82 17.75 -65.09
N PHE A 404 -81.98 17.37 -66.06
CA PHE A 404 -81.83 18.11 -67.31
C PHE A 404 -83.14 18.11 -68.13
N SER A 405 -83.82 16.97 -68.25
CA SER A 405 -85.05 16.84 -69.03
C SER A 405 -86.24 17.59 -68.40
N GLU A 406 -86.37 17.56 -67.07
CA GLU A 406 -87.38 18.31 -66.32
C GLU A 406 -87.16 19.82 -66.50
N GLU A 407 -85.91 20.28 -66.40
CA GLU A 407 -85.58 21.68 -66.65
C GLU A 407 -85.86 22.08 -68.11
N GLN A 408 -85.59 21.20 -69.08
CA GLN A 408 -85.91 21.44 -70.48
C GLN A 408 -87.43 21.52 -70.72
N GLN A 409 -88.23 20.64 -70.13
CA GLN A 409 -89.69 20.68 -70.20
C GLN A 409 -90.25 21.94 -69.55
N ARG A 410 -89.72 22.31 -68.37
CA ARG A 410 -90.06 23.57 -67.69
C ARG A 410 -89.81 24.77 -68.60
N VAL A 411 -88.65 24.82 -69.26
CA VAL A 411 -88.32 25.86 -70.23
C VAL A 411 -89.30 25.88 -71.43
N GLN A 412 -89.69 24.71 -71.96
CA GLN A 412 -90.66 24.63 -73.06
C GLN A 412 -92.08 25.02 -72.66
N ALA A 413 -92.57 24.58 -71.50
CA ALA A 413 -93.88 24.96 -70.97
C ALA A 413 -93.95 26.48 -70.75
N LEU A 414 -92.88 27.09 -70.22
CA LEU A 414 -92.77 28.54 -70.09
C LEU A 414 -92.83 29.25 -71.46
N LYS A 415 -92.24 28.68 -72.52
CA LYS A 415 -92.35 29.20 -73.89
C LYS A 415 -93.79 29.10 -74.42
N TRP A 416 -94.44 27.95 -74.28
CA TRP A 416 -95.82 27.75 -74.77
C TRP A 416 -96.84 28.63 -74.03
N VAL A 417 -96.72 28.77 -72.70
CA VAL A 417 -97.59 29.68 -71.93
C VAL A 417 -97.44 31.12 -72.43
N ARG A 418 -96.21 31.55 -72.75
CA ARG A 418 -95.97 32.86 -73.37
C ARG A 418 -96.64 32.99 -74.73
N GLU A 419 -96.67 31.94 -75.55
CA GLU A 419 -97.34 31.92 -76.86
C GLU A 419 -98.87 31.91 -76.77
N GLN A 420 -99.47 31.10 -75.90
CA GLN A 420 -100.94 31.10 -75.72
C GLN A 420 -101.44 32.41 -75.14
N ARG A 421 -100.70 33.01 -74.20
CA ARG A 421 -101.01 34.36 -73.72
C ARG A 421 -101.02 35.38 -74.87
N ARG A 422 -100.09 35.27 -75.84
CA ARG A 422 -100.10 36.10 -77.06
C ARG A 422 -101.30 35.77 -77.97
N ARG A 423 -101.67 34.50 -78.15
CA ARG A 423 -102.79 34.07 -79.02
C ARG A 423 -104.16 34.45 -78.44
N CYS A 424 -104.39 34.22 -77.16
CA CYS A 424 -105.61 34.65 -76.48
C CYS A 424 -105.76 36.16 -76.53
N ALA A 425 -104.67 36.92 -76.30
CA ALA A 425 -104.69 38.37 -76.48
C ALA A 425 -105.13 38.77 -77.91
N LYS A 426 -104.70 38.02 -78.93
CA LYS A 426 -105.11 38.23 -80.33
C LYS A 426 -106.56 37.83 -80.62
N LEU A 427 -107.05 36.71 -80.08
CA LEU A 427 -108.43 36.25 -80.29
C LEU A 427 -109.47 37.08 -79.52
N PHE A 428 -109.15 37.49 -78.28
CA PHE A 428 -109.99 38.44 -77.56
C PHE A 428 -110.17 39.72 -78.36
N TYR A 429 -109.08 40.23 -78.94
CA TYR A 429 -109.12 41.38 -79.84
C TYR A 429 -109.98 41.16 -81.08
N GLN A 430 -110.00 39.95 -81.65
CA GLN A 430 -110.84 39.63 -82.82
C GLN A 430 -112.30 39.34 -82.47
N LYS A 431 -112.59 38.73 -81.32
CA LYS A 431 -113.96 38.49 -80.87
C LYS A 431 -114.66 39.82 -80.58
N SER A 432 -113.97 40.74 -79.90
CA SER A 432 -114.49 42.09 -79.68
C SER A 432 -114.80 42.83 -80.98
N LEU A 433 -114.16 42.46 -82.09
CA LEU A 433 -114.45 42.99 -83.43
C LEU A 433 -115.67 42.36 -84.12
N LEU A 434 -116.06 41.14 -83.75
CA LEU A 434 -117.18 40.43 -84.38
C LEU A 434 -118.50 40.57 -83.61
N GLU A 435 -118.46 40.58 -82.28
CA GLU A 435 -119.66 40.89 -81.49
C GLU A 435 -120.17 42.29 -81.84
N SER A 436 -119.27 43.24 -82.05
CA SER A 436 -119.63 44.56 -82.56
C SER A 436 -120.24 44.55 -83.97
N ALA A 437 -120.07 43.49 -84.75
CA ALA A 437 -120.60 43.39 -86.11
C ALA A 437 -121.92 42.60 -86.20
N LEU A 438 -122.23 41.72 -85.25
CA LEU A 438 -123.43 40.89 -85.25
C LEU A 438 -124.62 41.51 -84.52
N GLU A 439 -124.38 42.42 -83.56
CA GLU A 439 -125.45 43.23 -82.97
C GLU A 439 -126.11 44.17 -83.99
N GLU A 440 -125.48 44.40 -85.15
CA GLU A 440 -126.01 45.26 -86.21
C GLU A 440 -127.04 44.57 -87.13
N ASP A 441 -127.13 43.23 -87.14
CA ASP A 441 -127.84 42.46 -88.20
C ASP A 441 -128.99 41.54 -87.71
N GLY A 442 -129.45 41.65 -86.46
CA GLY A 442 -130.65 40.95 -85.94
C GLY A 442 -131.67 41.91 -85.34
#